data_AF-A0A519GZ96-F1
#
_entry.id   AF-A0A519GZ96-F1
#
_cell.length_a   1.000
_cell.length_b   1.000
_cell.length_c   1.000
_cell.angle_alpha   90.00
_cell.angle_beta   90.00
_cell.angle_gamma   90.00
#
_symmetry.space_group_name_H-M   'P 1'
#
loop_
_entity.id
_entity.type
_entity.pdbx_description
1 polymer ?
#
loop_
_entity_poly.entity_id
_entity_poly.type
_entity_poly.pdbx_seq_one_letter_code
_entity_poly.pdbx_strand_id
1 'polypeptide(L)'
;MTVSTVPGWSAVATTKLRDAHSCPVCGDSPLREPACHRCGADLSSPAARALWEASERAAAALAEREHLRRVVPLTVPAGTPRTPRGVPAGTVSGTTRRRCSRSASAAAARSEA
;
A
#
# COMPACT_ATOMS: atom_id res chain seq x y z
N MET A 1 8.94 -19.41 -18.69
CA MET A 1 8.00 -19.11 -17.58
C MET A 1 8.48 -17.82 -16.91
N THR A 2 7.89 -16.68 -17.24
CA THR A 2 8.29 -15.38 -16.67
C THR A 2 7.60 -15.19 -15.33
N VAL A 3 8.35 -15.37 -14.24
CA VAL A 3 7.88 -15.12 -12.88
C VAL A 3 7.78 -13.61 -12.67
N SER A 4 6.58 -13.12 -12.34
CA SER A 4 6.40 -11.72 -11.95
C SER A 4 7.31 -11.41 -10.77
N THR A 5 8.26 -10.50 -10.98
CA THR A 5 9.38 -10.20 -10.07
C THR A 5 8.97 -9.26 -8.93
N VAL A 6 7.71 -8.79 -8.91
CA VAL A 6 7.23 -7.85 -7.89
C VAL A 6 6.79 -8.63 -6.66
N PRO A 7 7.41 -8.41 -5.48
CA PRO A 7 6.97 -9.05 -4.24
C PRO A 7 5.54 -8.63 -3.93
N GLY A 8 4.72 -9.61 -3.55
CA GLY A 8 3.34 -9.34 -3.12
C GLY A 8 3.30 -8.44 -1.89
N TRP A 9 2.20 -7.72 -1.70
CA TRP A 9 2.02 -6.78 -0.59
C TRP A 9 2.39 -7.36 0.78
N SER A 10 1.97 -8.59 1.08
CA SER A 10 2.28 -9.24 2.37
C SER A 10 3.78 -9.44 2.58
N ALA A 11 4.54 -9.74 1.52
CA ALA A 11 5.99 -9.87 1.61
C ALA A 11 6.64 -8.51 1.92
N VAL A 12 6.21 -7.44 1.24
CA VAL A 12 6.71 -6.07 1.50
C VAL A 12 6.39 -5.64 2.93
N ALA A 13 5.17 -5.89 3.40
CA ALA A 13 4.75 -5.57 4.76
C ALA A 13 5.55 -6.35 5.82
N THR A 14 5.77 -7.67 5.63
CA THR A 14 6.60 -8.48 6.52
C THR A 14 8.03 -7.97 6.58
N THR A 15 8.64 -7.61 5.45
CA THR A 15 9.98 -7.03 5.42
C THR A 15 10.05 -5.73 6.22
N LYS A 16 9.05 -4.85 6.08
CA LYS A 16 9.00 -3.58 6.82
C LYS A 16 8.78 -3.77 8.32
N LEU A 17 7.92 -4.69 8.72
CA LEU A 17 7.65 -4.98 10.13
C LEU A 17 8.86 -5.57 10.86
N ARG A 18 9.71 -6.30 10.15
CA ARG A 18 10.93 -6.94 10.69
C ARG A 18 12.19 -6.11 10.48
N ASP A 19 12.07 -4.89 9.95
CA ASP A 19 13.22 -4.04 9.68
C ASP A 19 13.79 -3.49 10.99
N ALA A 20 14.83 -4.16 11.50
CA ALA A 20 15.54 -3.77 12.72
C ALA A 20 16.50 -2.59 12.50
N HIS A 21 16.55 -2.03 11.29
CA HIS A 21 17.44 -0.94 10.92
C HIS A 21 16.73 0.37 10.67
N SER A 22 15.40 0.39 10.58
CA SER A 22 14.60 1.60 10.37
C SER A 22 13.73 1.94 11.58
N CYS A 23 13.52 3.22 11.85
CA CYS A 23 12.65 3.68 12.93
C CYS A 23 11.24 3.06 12.78
N PRO A 24 10.74 2.30 13.77
CA PRO A 24 9.45 1.61 13.65
C PRO A 24 8.24 2.56 13.66
N VAL A 25 8.45 3.84 13.95
CA VAL A 25 7.39 4.86 13.99
C VAL A 25 7.22 5.53 12.63
N CYS A 26 8.31 6.02 12.01
CA CYS A 26 8.23 6.74 10.75
C CYS A 26 8.77 5.96 9.53
N GLY A 27 9.53 4.88 9.73
CA GLY A 27 10.08 4.02 8.67
C GLY A 27 11.20 4.65 7.84
N ASP A 28 11.75 5.75 8.32
CA ASP A 28 12.28 6.82 7.46
C ASP A 28 13.68 7.30 7.88
N SER A 29 14.17 6.81 9.02
CA SER A 29 15.47 7.11 9.60
C SER A 29 16.10 5.83 10.15
N PRO A 30 17.42 5.67 10.03
CA PRO A 30 18.10 4.50 10.56
C PRO A 30 18.08 4.46 12.10
N LEU A 31 17.90 3.27 12.66
CA LEU A 31 18.03 2.95 14.09
C LEU A 31 19.52 3.00 14.49
N ARG A 32 20.04 4.19 14.79
CA ARG A 32 21.41 4.37 15.31
C ARG A 32 21.46 5.01 16.70
N GLU A 33 20.36 5.62 17.11
CA GLU A 33 20.26 6.41 18.33
C GLU A 33 19.06 5.96 19.15
N PRO A 34 19.09 6.18 20.48
CA PRO A 34 17.97 5.89 21.36
C PRO A 34 16.74 6.74 21.06
N ALA A 35 16.89 7.85 20.33
CA ALA A 35 15.77 8.63 19.80
C ALA A 35 15.88 8.78 18.28
N CYS A 36 14.75 8.83 17.60
CA CYS A 36 14.73 9.09 16.17
C CYS A 36 14.94 10.58 15.90
N HIS A 37 16.02 10.95 15.21
CA HIS A 37 16.29 12.34 14.83
C HIS A 37 15.23 12.97 13.91
N ARG A 38 14.43 12.16 13.20
CA ARG A 38 13.43 12.66 12.24
C ARG A 38 12.04 12.85 12.84
N CYS A 39 11.57 11.90 13.66
CA CYS A 39 10.23 11.97 14.25
C CYS A 39 10.23 12.19 15.77
N GLY A 40 11.40 12.21 16.43
CA GLY A 40 11.54 12.42 17.87
C GLY A 40 11.14 11.22 18.74
N ALA A 41 10.80 10.08 18.15
CA ALA A 41 10.39 8.90 18.90
C ALA A 41 11.51 8.40 19.82
N ASP A 42 11.22 8.20 21.11
CA ASP A 42 12.12 7.54 22.06
C ASP A 42 12.02 6.01 21.91
N LEU A 43 13.07 5.43 21.35
CA LEU A 43 13.23 4.02 21.02
C LEU A 43 13.85 3.21 22.16
N SER A 44 14.27 3.86 23.25
CA SER A 44 14.74 3.21 24.48
C SER A 44 13.61 2.92 25.49
N SER A 45 12.43 3.50 25.25
CA SER A 45 11.28 3.36 26.14
C SER A 45 10.69 1.93 26.17
N PRO A 46 10.05 1.52 27.28
CA PRO A 46 9.29 0.27 27.33
C PRO A 46 8.21 0.17 26.25
N ALA A 47 7.62 1.30 25.87
CA ALA A 47 6.63 1.39 24.79
C ALA A 47 7.24 1.04 23.42
N ALA A 48 8.46 1.50 23.13
CA ALA A 48 9.17 1.14 21.90
C ALA A 48 9.47 -0.37 21.82
N ARG A 49 9.85 -0.99 22.95
CA ARG A 49 9.99 -2.45 23.02
C ARG A 49 8.67 -3.17 22.75
N ALA A 50 7.58 -2.72 23.38
CA ALA A 50 6.25 -3.29 23.14
C ALA A 50 5.79 -3.13 21.68
N LEU A 51 6.13 -2.00 21.05
CA LEU A 51 5.89 -1.78 19.62
C LEU A 51 6.67 -2.78 18.76
N TRP A 52 7.94 -3.02 19.06
CA TRP A 52 8.75 -4.01 18.34
C TRP A 52 8.16 -5.42 18.44
N GLU A 53 7.76 -5.84 19.63
CA GLU A 53 7.07 -7.12 19.83
C GLU A 53 5.75 -7.19 19.06
N ALA A 54 5.00 -6.09 18.99
CA ALA A 54 3.77 -6.02 18.19
C ALA A 54 4.06 -6.16 16.69
N SER A 55 5.14 -5.56 16.20
CA SER A 55 5.58 -5.69 14.80
C SER A 55 5.94 -7.14 14.45
N GLU A 56 6.66 -7.85 15.33
CA GLU A 56 6.97 -9.27 15.13
C GLU A 56 5.71 -10.16 15.11
N ARG A 57 4.76 -9.91 16.02
CA ARG A 57 3.46 -10.60 16.01
C ARG A 57 2.68 -10.31 14.72
N ALA A 58 2.68 -9.08 14.25
CA ALA A 58 2.03 -8.70 12.99
C ALA A 58 2.68 -9.37 11.78
N ALA A 59 4.01 -9.47 11.76
CA ALA A 59 4.75 -10.17 10.71
C ALA A 59 4.41 -11.67 10.68
N ALA A 60 4.29 -12.32 11.84
CA ALA A 60 3.85 -13.70 11.96
C ALA A 60 2.40 -13.89 11.47
N ALA A 61 1.48 -13.01 11.86
CA ALA A 61 0.09 -13.05 11.41
C ALA A 61 -0.05 -12.88 9.89
N LEU A 62 0.78 -12.02 9.27
CA LEU A 62 0.81 -11.86 7.81
C LEU A 62 1.33 -13.11 7.10
N ALA A 63 2.35 -13.76 7.67
CA ALA A 63 2.89 -15.00 7.12
C ALA A 63 1.82 -16.11 7.16
N GLU A 64 1.11 -16.23 8.28
CA GLU A 64 0.01 -17.20 8.44
C GLU A 64 -1.13 -16.92 7.46
N ARG A 65 -1.56 -15.65 7.34
CA ARG A 65 -2.55 -15.24 6.35
C ARG A 65 -2.13 -15.64 4.93
N GLU A 66 -0.86 -15.45 4.57
CA GLU A 66 -0.35 -15.81 3.25
C GLU A 66 -0.31 -17.32 3.03
N HIS A 67 -0.01 -18.10 4.07
CA HIS A 67 -0.12 -19.56 4.04
C HIS A 67 -1.57 -20.00 3.76
N LEU A 68 -2.52 -19.48 4.54
CA LEU A 68 -3.95 -19.77 4.38
C LEU A 68 -4.45 -19.36 2.99
N ARG A 69 -4.05 -18.18 2.49
CA ARG A 69 -4.47 -17.68 1.17
C ARG A 69 -4.14 -18.65 0.04
N ARG A 70 -3.04 -19.41 0.15
CA ARG A 70 -2.61 -20.38 -0.89
C ARG A 70 -3.49 -21.61 -0.96
N VAL A 71 -4.20 -21.95 0.11
CA VAL A 71 -5.05 -23.13 0.18
C VAL A 71 -6.55 -22.81 0.02
N VAL A 72 -6.92 -21.52 -0.01
CA VAL A 72 -8.32 -21.11 -0.29
C VAL A 72 -8.70 -21.53 -1.71
N PRO A 73 -9.72 -22.38 -1.89
CA PRO A 73 -10.20 -22.77 -3.21
C PRO A 73 -10.73 -21.54 -3.96
N LEU A 74 -10.29 -21.37 -5.21
CA LEU A 74 -10.79 -20.32 -6.08
C LEU A 74 -11.93 -20.87 -6.93
N THR A 75 -13.13 -20.34 -6.75
CA THR A 75 -14.21 -20.53 -7.71
C THR A 75 -13.99 -19.54 -8.84
N VAL A 76 -13.80 -20.04 -10.08
CA VAL A 76 -13.82 -19.16 -11.25
C VAL A 76 -15.24 -18.63 -11.36
N PRO A 77 -15.47 -17.31 -11.26
CA PRO A 77 -16.80 -16.77 -11.51
C PRO A 77 -17.19 -17.17 -12.93
N ALA A 78 -18.32 -17.85 -13.08
CA ALA A 78 -18.88 -18.19 -14.37
C ALA A 78 -19.05 -16.89 -15.13
N GLY A 79 -18.11 -16.63 -16.05
CA GLY A 79 -18.14 -15.43 -16.86
C GLY A 79 -19.50 -15.33 -17.49
N THR A 80 -20.17 -14.19 -17.33
CA THR A 80 -21.34 -13.88 -18.14
C THR A 80 -20.92 -14.12 -19.58
N PRO A 81 -21.62 -14.97 -20.37
CA PRO A 81 -21.24 -15.24 -21.74
C PRO A 81 -21.05 -13.89 -22.41
N ARG A 82 -19.82 -13.62 -22.85
CA ARG A 82 -19.50 -12.41 -23.59
C ARG A 82 -20.29 -12.56 -24.88
N THR A 83 -21.46 -11.92 -24.95
CA THR A 83 -22.25 -11.87 -26.19
C THR A 83 -21.26 -11.47 -27.27
N PRO A 84 -21.07 -12.28 -28.33
CA PRO A 84 -20.24 -11.85 -29.44
C PRO A 84 -20.80 -10.50 -29.87
N ARG A 85 -19.97 -9.47 -29.74
CA ARG A 85 -20.31 -8.10 -30.12
C ARG A 85 -20.67 -8.18 -31.60
N GLY A 86 -21.96 -8.24 -31.89
CA GLY A 86 -22.48 -8.01 -33.23
C GLY A 86 -21.87 -6.71 -33.72
N VAL A 87 -21.25 -6.78 -34.89
CA VAL A 87 -20.64 -5.64 -35.58
C VAL A 87 -21.67 -4.51 -35.61
N PRO A 88 -21.42 -3.34 -35.01
CA PRO A 88 -22.21 -2.17 -35.36
C PRO A 88 -21.72 -1.68 -36.72
N ALA A 89 -22.42 -2.09 -37.78
CA ALA A 89 -22.45 -1.29 -39.00
C ALA A 89 -23.15 0.02 -38.64
N GLY A 90 -22.41 1.13 -38.65
CA GLY A 90 -23.02 2.43 -38.35
C GLY A 90 -22.03 3.50 -37.94
N THR A 91 -21.31 4.02 -38.93
CA THR A 91 -20.69 5.35 -38.91
C THR A 91 -21.71 6.40 -38.44
N VAL A 92 -21.42 7.10 -37.34
CA VAL A 92 -21.83 8.50 -37.19
C VAL A 92 -20.74 9.30 -36.51
N SER A 93 -20.17 10.21 -37.30
CA SER A 93 -19.42 11.39 -36.89
C SER A 93 -20.19 12.18 -35.84
N GLY A 94 -19.52 12.63 -34.79
CA GLY A 94 -20.12 13.43 -33.73
C GLY A 94 -19.09 14.12 -32.87
N THR A 95 -18.46 15.15 -33.44
CA THR A 95 -17.63 16.15 -32.79
C THR A 95 -18.32 16.73 -31.55
N THR A 96 -17.66 16.76 -30.39
CA THR A 96 -17.44 17.98 -29.57
C THR A 96 -16.79 17.64 -28.23
N ARG A 97 -15.69 18.34 -27.95
CA ARG A 97 -14.96 18.40 -26.69
C ARG A 97 -15.88 18.73 -25.51
N ARG A 98 -15.69 18.04 -24.37
CA ARG A 98 -15.84 18.70 -23.06
C ARG A 98 -14.68 18.35 -22.14
N ARG A 99 -13.68 19.23 -22.21
CA ARG A 99 -12.59 19.40 -21.25
C ARG A 99 -13.23 19.84 -19.93
N CYS A 100 -13.26 18.98 -18.92
CA CYS A 100 -13.44 19.41 -17.53
C CYS A 100 -12.07 19.78 -16.97
N SER A 101 -11.63 21.00 -17.28
CA SER A 101 -10.62 21.71 -16.54
C SER A 101 -11.24 22.20 -15.22
N ARG A 102 -10.88 21.57 -14.10
CA ARG A 102 -10.94 22.23 -12.79
C ARG A 102 -9.53 22.62 -12.41
N SER A 103 -9.15 23.81 -12.87
CA SER A 103 -7.99 24.57 -12.40
C SER A 103 -8.48 25.51 -11.30
N ALA A 104 -7.70 25.59 -10.22
CA ALA A 104 -7.54 26.70 -9.26
C ALA A 104 -7.72 26.24 -7.81
N SER A 105 -6.96 26.70 -6.82
CA SER A 105 -5.69 27.43 -6.75
C SER A 105 -5.37 27.53 -5.25
N ALA A 106 -4.09 27.59 -4.91
CA ALA A 106 -3.62 27.90 -3.57
C ALA A 106 -4.03 29.32 -3.11
N ALA A 107 -4.27 29.49 -1.80
CA ALA A 107 -4.16 30.74 -1.07
C ALA A 107 -3.91 30.41 0.42
N ALA A 108 -2.69 30.66 0.91
CA ALA A 108 -2.33 31.73 1.85
C ALA A 108 -2.78 31.45 3.31
N ALA A 109 -1.89 31.04 4.22
CA ALA A 109 -0.96 31.90 4.97
C ALA A 109 -1.67 32.96 5.84
N ARG A 110 -1.76 32.68 7.15
CA ARG A 110 -1.81 33.59 8.34
C ARG A 110 -1.40 32.69 9.52
N SER A 111 -0.31 32.81 10.28
CA SER A 111 0.31 33.93 11.01
C SER A 111 -0.69 34.70 11.88
N GLU A 112 -0.53 34.57 13.20
CA GLU A 112 -1.09 35.29 14.37
C GLU A 112 -1.54 34.22 15.38
N ALA A 113 -1.10 34.17 16.65
CA ALA A 113 -0.16 34.96 17.44
C ALA A 113 0.32 34.08 18.61
#